data_AF-A0A1Q7HY21-F1
#
_entry.id   AF-A0A1Q7HY21-F1
#
_cell.length_a   1.000
_cell.length_b   1.000
_cell.length_c   1.000
_cell.angle_alpha   90.00
_cell.angle_beta   90.00
_cell.angle_gamma   90.00
#
_symmetry.space_group_name_H-M   'P 1'
#
loop_
_entity.id
_entity.type
_entity.pdbx_description
1 polymer ?
#
loop_
_entity_poly.entity_id
_entity_poly.type
_entity_poly.pdbx_seq_one_letter_code
_entity_poly.pdbx_strand_id
1 'polypeptide(L)'
;MAAIMDEQIKAIPETDSQRRDDAALILNDLHKTIARRELLAARRRFDGRAANQLRKVTCEVGVLPRTHGSALFTRGETQALVTCTLGTSEDVQRLDWLEGESEKRFMLHYNFPPFSVGEVKFLRGPGRREIGHGALAERALLPLMPSEDEFPYTVRLVSDILESNGSSSMASICGGSLSLMDAGAPLRSAVAGAAMGLVKEADNYVILTDIAGVEDHYGDMDFKVAGTREGITALQMDIKIDGISKAIMDQALAQAREARMQILDVMDTTIAKARPNISSFAPRIFTIRINKDKIREVIGPGGKMIRSIIERTGCKIDVEDDGRINIASVDESSALKAIEIIKEITAEAEVGKTYLGKVTRIANFGAFVEILPGLEGLLHISELAEHRVKEVKDEINEGEEILVKVIDVDGDRIRLSRKAVLRDKRIEAGEPAPQEVAAAGNRGSVGPRRPFGGGGHGGRRHHSSRHR
;
A
#
# COMPACT_ATOMS: atom_id res chain seq x y z
N MET A 1 -30.49 -36.96 14.34
CA MET A 1 -31.54 -36.28 13.53
C MET A 1 -31.58 -36.77 12.10
N ALA A 2 -30.52 -36.64 11.30
CA ALA A 2 -30.49 -37.21 9.94
C ALA A 2 -30.79 -38.73 9.94
N ALA A 3 -30.20 -39.49 10.87
CA ALA A 3 -30.51 -40.90 11.06
C ALA A 3 -31.99 -41.19 11.37
N ILE A 4 -32.67 -40.29 12.11
CA ILE A 4 -34.09 -40.43 12.45
C ILE A 4 -34.96 -40.15 11.21
N MET A 5 -34.64 -39.10 10.45
CA MET A 5 -35.34 -38.81 9.20
C MET A 5 -35.18 -39.95 8.19
N ASP A 6 -33.95 -40.45 8.01
CA ASP A 6 -33.68 -41.59 7.14
C ASP A 6 -34.41 -42.85 7.60
N GLU A 7 -34.47 -43.12 8.91
CA GLU A 7 -35.21 -44.24 9.47
C GLU A 7 -36.71 -44.13 9.18
N GLN A 8 -37.31 -42.96 9.38
CA GLN A 8 -38.73 -42.72 9.10
C GLN A 8 -39.06 -42.83 7.60
N ILE A 9 -38.18 -42.35 6.72
CA ILE A 9 -38.37 -42.44 5.27
C ILE A 9 -38.19 -43.89 4.79
N LYS A 10 -37.19 -44.62 5.33
CA LYS A 10 -36.95 -46.04 5.00
C LYS A 10 -38.06 -46.96 5.50
N ALA A 11 -38.79 -46.58 6.55
CA ALA A 11 -39.95 -47.32 7.03
C ALA A 11 -41.13 -47.33 6.03
N ILE A 12 -41.16 -46.37 5.08
CA ILE A 12 -42.14 -46.35 3.99
C ILE A 12 -41.67 -47.28 2.86
N PRO A 13 -42.50 -48.20 2.33
CA PRO A 13 -42.11 -49.10 1.24
C PRO A 13 -41.51 -48.39 0.02
N GLU A 14 -40.50 -49.00 -0.63
CA GLU A 14 -39.84 -48.44 -1.82
C GLU A 14 -40.79 -48.25 -3.02
N THR A 15 -41.86 -49.02 -3.06
CA THR A 15 -42.88 -48.96 -4.12
C THR A 15 -43.72 -47.69 -4.09
N ASP A 16 -43.69 -46.92 -2.99
CA ASP A 16 -44.51 -45.71 -2.80
C ASP A 16 -43.62 -44.46 -2.79
N SER A 17 -43.06 -44.14 -3.96
CA SER A 17 -42.11 -43.01 -4.13
C SER A 17 -42.72 -41.67 -3.74
N GLN A 18 -43.99 -41.43 -4.11
CA GLN A 18 -44.66 -40.16 -3.81
C GLN A 18 -44.78 -39.94 -2.31
N ARG A 19 -45.16 -40.97 -1.55
CA ARG A 19 -45.30 -40.88 -0.10
C ARG A 19 -43.96 -40.66 0.61
N ARG A 20 -42.85 -41.17 0.06
CA ARG A 20 -41.50 -40.89 0.57
C ARG A 20 -41.11 -39.43 0.38
N ASP A 21 -41.40 -38.87 -0.80
CA ASP A 21 -41.14 -37.47 -1.10
C ASP A 21 -41.99 -36.55 -0.20
N ASP A 22 -43.28 -36.85 -0.05
CA ASP A 22 -44.19 -36.11 0.84
C ASP A 22 -43.74 -36.21 2.30
N ALA A 23 -43.31 -37.39 2.76
CA ALA A 23 -42.78 -37.58 4.11
C ALA A 23 -41.51 -36.77 4.35
N ALA A 24 -40.59 -36.72 3.39
CA ALA A 24 -39.37 -35.92 3.49
C ALA A 24 -39.68 -34.41 3.61
N LEU A 25 -40.66 -33.91 2.85
CA LEU A 25 -41.12 -32.52 2.95
C LEU A 25 -41.74 -32.23 4.32
N ILE A 26 -42.66 -33.08 4.79
CA ILE A 26 -43.33 -32.93 6.09
C ILE A 26 -42.32 -32.97 7.24
N LEU A 27 -41.35 -33.88 7.21
CA LEU A 27 -40.32 -34.00 8.23
C LEU A 27 -39.42 -32.76 8.27
N ASN A 28 -39.09 -32.18 7.11
CA ASN A 28 -38.32 -30.93 7.03
C ASN A 28 -39.11 -29.75 7.61
N ASP A 29 -40.40 -29.61 7.28
CA ASP A 29 -41.26 -28.56 7.81
C ASP A 29 -41.49 -28.69 9.32
N LEU A 30 -41.69 -29.92 9.80
CA LEU A 30 -41.77 -30.22 11.23
C LEU A 30 -40.48 -29.83 11.95
N HIS A 31 -39.33 -30.16 11.37
CA HIS A 31 -38.03 -29.79 11.93
C HIS A 31 -37.87 -28.27 11.99
N LYS A 32 -38.19 -27.55 10.91
CA LYS A 32 -38.19 -26.08 10.90
C LYS A 32 -39.10 -25.50 11.99
N THR A 33 -40.29 -26.06 12.15
CA THR A 33 -41.27 -25.62 13.16
C THR A 33 -40.73 -25.81 14.58
N ILE A 34 -40.17 -26.99 14.88
CA ILE A 34 -39.57 -27.29 16.20
C ILE A 34 -38.38 -26.36 16.44
N ALA A 35 -37.48 -26.23 15.47
CA ALA A 35 -36.29 -25.40 15.55
C ALA A 35 -36.63 -23.93 15.87
N ARG A 36 -37.63 -23.37 15.19
CA ARG A 36 -38.09 -22.00 15.42
C ARG A 36 -38.78 -21.84 16.77
N ARG A 37 -39.59 -22.82 17.18
CA ARG A 37 -40.24 -22.81 18.50
C ARG A 37 -39.23 -22.79 19.64
N GLU A 38 -38.15 -23.56 19.55
CA GLU A 38 -37.07 -23.55 20.56
C GLU A 38 -36.39 -22.17 20.63
N LEU A 39 -36.14 -21.53 19.49
CA LEU A 39 -35.50 -20.20 19.43
C LEU A 39 -36.43 -19.08 19.94
N LEU A 40 -37.72 -19.13 19.60
CA LEU A 40 -38.69 -18.06 19.90
C LEU A 40 -39.36 -18.18 21.27
N ALA A 41 -39.79 -19.40 21.64
CA ALA A 41 -40.53 -19.65 22.87
C ALA A 41 -39.62 -20.07 24.02
N ALA A 42 -38.73 -21.04 23.79
CA ALA A 42 -37.82 -21.54 24.82
C ALA A 42 -36.54 -20.69 24.97
N ARG A 43 -36.29 -19.76 24.04
CA ARG A 43 -35.10 -18.90 23.97
C ARG A 43 -33.79 -19.68 24.07
N ARG A 44 -33.78 -20.90 23.49
CA ARG A 44 -32.66 -21.84 23.56
C ARG A 44 -32.07 -22.08 22.18
N ARG A 45 -30.77 -21.86 22.04
CA ARG A 45 -30.02 -22.17 20.82
C ARG A 45 -29.63 -23.64 20.77
N PHE A 46 -29.35 -24.15 19.57
CA PHE A 46 -29.04 -25.57 19.37
C PHE A 46 -27.76 -26.04 20.07
N ASP A 47 -26.83 -25.12 20.33
CA ASP A 47 -25.57 -25.35 21.04
C ASP A 47 -25.61 -24.88 22.51
N GLY A 48 -26.79 -24.49 23.00
CA GLY A 48 -27.00 -24.05 24.39
C GLY A 48 -26.56 -22.62 24.72
N ARG A 49 -26.05 -21.85 23.74
CA ARG A 49 -25.67 -20.45 23.95
C ARG A 49 -26.88 -19.54 24.20
N ALA A 50 -26.63 -18.42 24.87
CA ALA A 50 -27.57 -17.30 24.88
C ALA A 50 -27.65 -16.62 23.49
N ALA A 51 -28.73 -15.87 23.26
CA ALA A 51 -28.97 -15.18 21.99
C ALA A 51 -27.86 -14.18 21.63
N ASN A 52 -27.26 -13.50 22.61
CA ASN A 52 -26.19 -12.52 22.42
C ASN A 52 -24.77 -13.10 22.57
N GLN A 53 -24.63 -14.41 22.81
CA GLN A 53 -23.34 -15.03 23.13
C GLN A 53 -22.58 -15.47 21.87
N LEU A 54 -21.31 -15.06 21.79
CA LEU A 54 -20.34 -15.50 20.78
C LEU A 54 -19.85 -16.94 21.03
N ARG A 55 -19.50 -17.66 19.97
CA ARG A 55 -18.67 -18.88 20.11
C ARG A 55 -17.27 -18.50 20.57
N LYS A 56 -16.55 -19.48 21.14
CA LYS A 56 -15.14 -19.30 21.52
C LYS A 56 -14.32 -18.86 20.31
N VAL A 57 -13.58 -17.77 20.45
CA VAL A 57 -12.66 -17.24 19.43
C VAL A 57 -11.22 -17.55 19.86
N THR A 58 -10.41 -18.03 18.93
CA THR A 58 -8.96 -18.13 19.06
C THR A 58 -8.29 -17.55 17.83
N CYS A 59 -7.12 -16.95 18.01
CA CYS A 59 -6.37 -16.28 16.97
C CYS A 59 -4.90 -16.65 17.10
N GLU A 60 -4.26 -16.95 15.98
CA GLU A 60 -2.83 -17.20 15.88
C GLU A 60 -2.28 -16.45 14.66
N VAL A 61 -1.04 -15.98 14.72
CA VAL A 61 -0.34 -15.28 13.63
C VAL A 61 1.03 -15.89 13.40
N GLY A 62 1.59 -15.74 12.19
CA GLY A 62 2.87 -16.34 11.82
C GLY A 62 2.83 -17.87 11.78
N VAL A 63 1.67 -18.45 11.47
CA VAL A 63 1.42 -19.90 11.45
C VAL A 63 2.22 -20.61 10.35
N LEU A 64 2.41 -19.95 9.20
CA LEU A 64 3.14 -20.50 8.05
C LEU A 64 4.57 -19.91 7.98
N PRO A 65 5.63 -20.74 7.90
CA PRO A 65 7.01 -20.25 8.06
C PRO A 65 7.54 -19.29 6.98
N ARG A 66 7.00 -19.37 5.75
CA ARG A 66 7.57 -18.66 4.59
C ARG A 66 6.66 -17.58 3.99
N THR A 67 5.43 -17.49 4.45
CA THR A 67 4.50 -16.48 3.95
C THR A 67 4.93 -15.09 4.43
N HIS A 68 4.51 -14.03 3.73
CA HIS A 68 4.86 -12.69 4.18
C HIS A 68 4.09 -12.33 5.44
N GLY A 69 2.83 -12.75 5.53
CA GLY A 69 2.07 -12.85 6.78
C GLY A 69 1.14 -14.05 6.75
N SER A 70 0.76 -14.56 7.91
CA SER A 70 -0.26 -15.60 8.03
C SER A 70 -1.03 -15.48 9.33
N ALA A 71 -2.30 -15.89 9.31
CA ALA A 71 -3.12 -15.98 10.50
C ALA A 71 -4.06 -17.18 10.44
N LEU A 72 -4.28 -17.81 11.59
CA LEU A 72 -5.33 -18.81 11.78
C LEU A 72 -6.37 -18.21 12.73
N PHE A 73 -7.53 -17.88 12.18
CA PHE A 73 -8.66 -17.38 12.97
C PHE A 73 -9.69 -18.50 13.11
N THR A 74 -10.01 -18.86 14.35
CA THR A 74 -11.03 -19.89 14.64
C THR A 74 -12.11 -19.31 15.54
N ARG A 75 -13.38 -19.51 15.17
CA ARG A 75 -14.55 -19.14 15.97
C ARG A 75 -15.53 -20.31 16.01
N GLY A 76 -15.56 -21.00 17.15
CA GLY A 76 -16.24 -22.29 17.26
C GLY A 76 -15.71 -23.26 16.20
N GLU A 77 -16.60 -23.77 15.34
CA GLU A 77 -16.28 -24.69 14.23
C GLU A 77 -16.20 -23.95 12.88
N THR A 78 -15.79 -22.69 12.90
CA THR A 78 -15.46 -21.92 11.70
C THR A 78 -14.01 -21.49 11.79
N GLN A 79 -13.19 -21.99 10.87
CA GLN A 79 -11.75 -21.74 10.84
C GLN A 79 -11.31 -21.22 9.46
N ALA A 80 -10.58 -20.11 9.47
CA ALA A 80 -9.98 -19.52 8.29
C ALA A 80 -8.47 -19.40 8.47
N LEU A 81 -7.72 -20.08 7.59
CA LEU A 81 -6.29 -19.86 7.41
C LEU A 81 -6.12 -18.78 6.35
N VAL A 82 -5.60 -17.61 6.76
CA VAL A 82 -5.46 -16.47 5.87
C VAL A 82 -3.99 -16.13 5.66
N THR A 83 -3.57 -16.14 4.41
CA THR A 83 -2.19 -15.84 4.00
C THR A 83 -2.12 -14.50 3.30
N CYS A 84 -1.11 -13.70 3.65
CA CYS A 84 -0.79 -12.44 3.01
C CYS A 84 0.51 -12.57 2.20
N THR A 85 0.43 -12.16 0.93
CA THR A 85 1.55 -12.06 0.02
C THR A 85 1.67 -10.62 -0.47
N LEU A 86 2.89 -10.11 -0.46
CA LEU A 86 3.27 -8.77 -0.91
C LEU A 86 4.02 -8.90 -2.23
N GLY A 87 3.62 -8.11 -3.21
CA GLY A 87 4.18 -8.08 -4.56
C GLY A 87 4.52 -6.67 -5.03
N THR A 88 5.07 -6.59 -6.22
CA THR A 88 5.44 -5.35 -6.91
C THR A 88 4.31 -4.83 -7.79
N SER A 89 4.51 -3.72 -8.49
CA SER A 89 3.55 -3.17 -9.47
C SER A 89 3.21 -4.16 -10.60
N GLU A 90 4.15 -5.02 -11.00
CA GLU A 90 3.89 -6.09 -11.99
C GLU A 90 2.85 -7.13 -11.51
N ASP A 91 2.65 -7.28 -10.20
CA ASP A 91 1.72 -8.26 -9.64
C ASP A 91 0.28 -7.71 -9.51
N VAL A 92 0.07 -6.44 -9.89
CA VAL A 92 -1.25 -5.80 -9.88
C VAL A 92 -2.18 -6.51 -10.85
N GLN A 93 -3.40 -6.77 -10.41
CA GLN A 93 -4.40 -7.37 -11.29
C GLN A 93 -4.98 -6.31 -12.22
N ARG A 94 -4.71 -6.44 -13.51
CA ARG A 94 -5.37 -5.68 -14.58
C ARG A 94 -6.76 -6.27 -14.85
N LEU A 95 -7.75 -5.40 -14.92
CA LEU A 95 -9.16 -5.73 -15.09
C LEU A 95 -9.67 -5.01 -16.33
N ASP A 96 -10.08 -5.78 -17.32
CA ASP A 96 -10.70 -5.28 -18.54
C ASP A 96 -12.22 -5.28 -18.37
N TRP A 97 -12.80 -4.10 -18.14
CA TRP A 97 -14.24 -3.91 -17.97
C TRP A 97 -14.86 -3.32 -19.23
N LEU A 98 -16.19 -3.40 -19.32
CA LEU A 98 -16.95 -2.71 -20.35
C LEU A 98 -16.71 -1.18 -20.35
N GLU A 99 -16.45 -0.61 -19.17
CA GLU A 99 -16.22 0.81 -18.96
C GLU A 99 -14.75 1.23 -19.17
N GLY A 100 -13.85 0.27 -19.42
CA GLY A 100 -12.42 0.49 -19.64
C GLY A 100 -11.53 -0.39 -18.77
N GLU A 101 -10.22 -0.22 -18.93
CA GLU A 101 -9.22 -0.90 -18.12
C GLU A 101 -9.13 -0.26 -16.73
N SER A 102 -9.02 -1.10 -15.69
CA SER A 102 -8.72 -0.67 -14.33
C SER A 102 -7.73 -1.62 -13.69
N GLU A 103 -7.16 -1.20 -12.56
CA GLU A 103 -6.15 -1.96 -11.85
C GLU A 103 -6.55 -2.19 -10.40
N LYS A 104 -6.13 -3.34 -9.87
CA LYS A 104 -6.48 -3.78 -8.53
C LYS A 104 -5.24 -4.21 -7.75
N ARG A 105 -4.78 -3.28 -6.91
CA ARG A 105 -3.61 -3.44 -6.03
C ARG A 105 -3.88 -4.32 -4.82
N PHE A 106 -5.10 -4.30 -4.30
CA PHE A 106 -5.53 -5.15 -3.18
C PHE A 106 -6.48 -6.23 -3.68
N MET A 107 -6.08 -7.49 -3.53
CA MET A 107 -6.82 -8.65 -3.97
C MET A 107 -7.15 -9.55 -2.79
N LEU A 108 -8.40 -9.98 -2.66
CA LEU A 108 -8.77 -11.03 -1.72
C LEU A 108 -9.39 -12.21 -2.46
N HIS A 109 -8.72 -13.36 -2.38
CA HIS A 109 -9.23 -14.64 -2.85
C HIS A 109 -9.74 -15.45 -1.67
N TYR A 110 -10.91 -16.05 -1.85
CA TYR A 110 -11.57 -16.85 -0.83
C TYR A 110 -11.81 -18.23 -1.42
N ASN A 111 -11.38 -19.27 -0.70
CA ASN A 111 -11.51 -20.66 -1.11
C ASN A 111 -12.34 -21.44 -0.08
N PHE A 112 -13.30 -22.24 -0.56
CA PHE A 112 -14.15 -23.07 0.29
C PHE A 112 -14.02 -24.55 -0.09
N PRO A 113 -12.96 -25.23 0.36
CA PRO A 113 -12.75 -26.62 0.02
C PRO A 113 -13.84 -27.52 0.63
N PRO A 114 -14.26 -28.60 -0.05
CA PRO A 114 -15.36 -29.46 0.39
C PRO A 114 -15.16 -30.09 1.78
N PHE A 115 -13.92 -30.38 2.14
CA PHE A 115 -13.60 -30.96 3.44
C PHE A 115 -13.95 -30.03 4.61
N SER A 116 -14.07 -28.71 4.37
CA SER A 116 -14.40 -27.73 5.42
C SER A 116 -15.79 -27.94 6.04
N VAL A 117 -16.66 -28.66 5.34
CA VAL A 117 -17.99 -29.08 5.80
C VAL A 117 -18.11 -30.60 5.90
N GLY A 118 -16.99 -31.33 5.81
CA GLY A 118 -16.95 -32.79 5.85
C GLY A 118 -17.48 -33.48 4.58
N GLU A 119 -17.56 -32.77 3.45
CA GLU A 119 -18.04 -33.32 2.19
C GLU A 119 -16.90 -33.71 1.24
N VAL A 120 -17.19 -34.60 0.30
CA VAL A 120 -16.28 -34.99 -0.79
C VAL A 120 -16.85 -34.50 -2.12
N LYS A 121 -16.18 -33.54 -2.76
CA LYS A 121 -16.53 -32.99 -4.09
C LYS A 121 -15.26 -32.74 -4.90
N PHE A 122 -15.40 -32.66 -6.22
CA PHE A 122 -14.30 -32.27 -7.10
C PHE A 122 -13.85 -30.83 -6.83
N LEU A 123 -12.55 -30.61 -6.75
CA LEU A 123 -11.95 -29.28 -6.70
C LEU A 123 -12.02 -28.65 -8.10
N ARG A 124 -12.93 -27.68 -8.27
CA ARG A 124 -13.04 -26.85 -9.48
C ARG A 124 -12.60 -25.42 -9.16
N GLY A 125 -12.57 -24.55 -10.16
CA GLY A 125 -12.39 -23.11 -9.94
C GLY A 125 -13.49 -22.52 -9.04
N PRO A 126 -13.27 -21.31 -8.50
CA PRO A 126 -14.16 -20.70 -7.51
C PRO A 126 -15.55 -20.44 -8.10
N GLY A 127 -16.59 -20.85 -7.36
CA GLY A 127 -17.99 -20.57 -7.67
C GLY A 127 -18.43 -19.16 -7.27
N ARG A 128 -19.67 -18.80 -7.63
CA ARG A 128 -20.24 -17.47 -7.35
C ARG A 128 -20.21 -17.10 -5.86
N ARG A 129 -20.48 -18.07 -4.97
CA ARG A 129 -20.49 -17.83 -3.51
C ARG A 129 -19.10 -17.52 -2.97
N GLU A 130 -18.07 -18.20 -3.46
CA GLU A 130 -16.68 -17.98 -3.06
C GLU A 130 -16.21 -16.59 -3.50
N ILE A 131 -16.49 -16.22 -4.76
CA ILE A 131 -16.22 -14.87 -5.27
C ILE A 131 -16.99 -13.81 -4.48
N GLY A 132 -18.28 -14.03 -4.18
CA GLY A 132 -19.11 -13.10 -3.41
C GLY A 132 -18.61 -12.91 -1.97
N HIS A 133 -18.22 -13.99 -1.29
CA HIS A 133 -17.62 -13.91 0.05
C HIS A 133 -16.26 -13.22 0.03
N GLY A 134 -15.43 -13.50 -0.98
CA GLY A 134 -14.16 -12.82 -1.20
C GLY A 134 -14.34 -11.32 -1.38
N ALA A 135 -15.27 -10.91 -2.25
CA ALA A 135 -15.59 -9.51 -2.50
C ALA A 135 -16.13 -8.78 -1.25
N LEU A 136 -16.95 -9.46 -0.43
CA LEU A 136 -17.42 -8.90 0.85
C LEU A 136 -16.26 -8.65 1.81
N ALA A 137 -15.37 -9.64 1.97
CA ALA A 137 -14.22 -9.51 2.84
C ALA A 137 -13.25 -8.43 2.36
N GLU A 138 -13.04 -8.35 1.04
CA GLU A 138 -12.22 -7.32 0.41
C GLU A 138 -12.78 -5.93 0.67
N ARG A 139 -14.09 -5.72 0.44
CA ARG A 139 -14.77 -4.45 0.72
C ARG A 139 -14.68 -4.03 2.19
N ALA A 140 -14.61 -4.99 3.11
CA ALA A 140 -14.48 -4.70 4.53
C ALA A 140 -13.08 -4.25 4.94
N LEU A 141 -12.03 -4.74 4.25
CA LEU A 141 -10.63 -4.45 4.57
C LEU A 141 -10.07 -3.28 3.75
N LEU A 142 -10.53 -3.09 2.51
CA LEU A 142 -10.04 -2.05 1.60
C LEU A 142 -10.06 -0.63 2.21
N PRO A 143 -11.10 -0.19 2.94
CA PRO A 143 -11.13 1.13 3.56
C PRO A 143 -10.08 1.31 4.67
N LEU A 144 -9.34 0.27 5.05
CA LEU A 144 -8.33 0.32 6.10
C LEU A 144 -6.90 0.18 5.54
N MET A 145 -6.80 -0.14 4.24
CA MET A 145 -5.53 -0.28 3.57
C MET A 145 -4.81 1.08 3.50
N PRO A 146 -3.48 1.10 3.72
CA PRO A 146 -2.65 2.28 3.53
C PRO A 146 -2.67 2.76 2.07
N SER A 147 -2.31 4.03 1.86
CA SER A 147 -2.10 4.56 0.50
C SER A 147 -0.87 3.92 -0.16
N GLU A 148 -0.72 4.15 -1.46
CA GLU A 148 0.47 3.68 -2.19
C GLU A 148 1.76 4.28 -1.65
N ASP A 149 1.70 5.56 -1.29
CA ASP A 149 2.84 6.33 -0.79
C ASP A 149 3.35 5.78 0.55
N GLU A 150 2.46 5.29 1.39
CA GLU A 150 2.79 4.70 2.70
C GLU A 150 3.18 3.23 2.58
N PHE A 151 2.53 2.50 1.67
CA PHE A 151 2.75 1.07 1.48
C PHE A 151 2.71 0.72 -0.01
N PRO A 152 3.85 0.84 -0.72
CA PRO A 152 3.94 0.72 -2.18
C PRO A 152 3.92 -0.74 -2.65
N TYR A 153 3.06 -1.55 -2.04
CA TYR A 153 2.95 -2.98 -2.29
C TYR A 153 1.61 -3.34 -2.92
N THR A 154 1.69 -4.25 -3.87
CA THR A 154 0.54 -5.06 -4.25
C THR A 154 0.30 -6.09 -3.18
N VAL A 155 -0.95 -6.23 -2.73
CA VAL A 155 -1.30 -7.09 -1.61
C VAL A 155 -2.32 -8.11 -2.05
N ARG A 156 -1.95 -9.38 -1.90
CA ARG A 156 -2.84 -10.51 -2.14
C ARG A 156 -3.10 -11.24 -0.83
N LEU A 157 -4.37 -11.29 -0.44
CA LEU A 157 -4.88 -12.17 0.60
C LEU A 157 -5.49 -13.42 -0.02
N VAL A 158 -5.19 -14.56 0.58
CA VAL A 158 -5.89 -15.83 0.29
C VAL A 158 -6.44 -16.35 1.61
N SER A 159 -7.77 -16.48 1.68
CA SER A 159 -8.47 -17.07 2.81
C SER A 159 -8.92 -18.48 2.46
N ASP A 160 -8.25 -19.47 3.03
CA ASP A 160 -8.61 -20.89 2.92
C ASP A 160 -9.45 -21.29 4.13
N ILE A 161 -10.70 -21.67 3.88
CA ILE A 161 -11.61 -22.11 4.95
C ILE A 161 -11.34 -23.58 5.28
N LEU A 162 -10.88 -23.85 6.49
CA LEU A 162 -10.54 -25.20 6.94
C LEU A 162 -11.72 -25.88 7.64
N GLU A 163 -12.58 -25.10 8.28
CA GLU A 163 -13.81 -25.56 8.95
C GLU A 163 -14.91 -24.50 8.75
N SER A 164 -16.16 -24.92 8.59
CA SER A 164 -17.27 -23.97 8.44
C SER A 164 -18.59 -24.47 9.04
N ASN A 165 -18.94 -23.94 10.21
CA ASN A 165 -20.29 -24.01 10.78
C ASN A 165 -20.88 -22.61 11.06
N GLY A 166 -20.44 -21.57 10.38
CA GLY A 166 -21.03 -20.24 10.53
C GLY A 166 -20.19 -19.11 10.00
N SER A 167 -20.71 -18.43 8.98
CA SER A 167 -20.16 -17.23 8.34
C SER A 167 -18.63 -17.17 8.26
N SER A 168 -18.05 -18.12 7.54
CA SER A 168 -16.65 -18.15 7.15
C SER A 168 -16.16 -16.85 6.49
N SER A 169 -17.04 -16.11 5.79
CA SER A 169 -16.71 -14.79 5.24
C SER A 169 -16.30 -13.76 6.29
N MET A 170 -16.89 -13.81 7.49
CA MET A 170 -16.50 -12.91 8.60
C MET A 170 -15.21 -13.39 9.26
N ALA A 171 -14.98 -14.70 9.31
CA ALA A 171 -13.70 -15.27 9.74
C ALA A 171 -12.56 -14.84 8.79
N SER A 172 -12.81 -14.78 7.48
CA SER A 172 -11.87 -14.27 6.48
C SER A 172 -11.49 -12.80 6.70
N ILE A 173 -12.43 -11.96 7.16
CA ILE A 173 -12.14 -10.55 7.49
C ILE A 173 -11.23 -10.47 8.70
N CYS A 174 -11.57 -11.19 9.79
CA CYS A 174 -10.76 -11.20 11.00
C CYS A 174 -9.35 -11.76 10.73
N GLY A 175 -9.27 -12.91 10.06
CA GLY A 175 -8.00 -13.53 9.66
C GLY A 175 -7.21 -12.67 8.67
N GLY A 176 -7.88 -12.00 7.73
CA GLY A 176 -7.25 -11.05 6.82
C GLY A 176 -6.65 -9.85 7.54
N SER A 177 -7.39 -9.26 8.49
CA SER A 177 -6.87 -8.18 9.33
C SER A 177 -5.64 -8.61 10.13
N LEU A 178 -5.65 -9.80 10.73
CA LEU A 178 -4.51 -10.36 11.46
C LEU A 178 -3.31 -10.64 10.54
N SER A 179 -3.56 -11.26 9.38
CA SER A 179 -2.54 -11.64 8.41
C SER A 179 -1.85 -10.43 7.77
N LEU A 180 -2.60 -9.35 7.51
CA LEU A 180 -2.05 -8.07 7.06
C LEU A 180 -1.14 -7.43 8.11
N MET A 181 -1.57 -7.42 9.38
CA MET A 181 -0.75 -6.90 10.48
C MET A 181 0.51 -7.75 10.70
N ASP A 182 0.39 -9.07 10.60
CA ASP A 182 1.53 -9.99 10.66
C ASP A 182 2.51 -9.78 9.50
N ALA A 183 2.01 -9.45 8.31
CA ALA A 183 2.83 -9.10 7.15
C ALA A 183 3.55 -7.74 7.24
N GLY A 184 3.25 -6.94 8.28
CA GLY A 184 3.78 -5.60 8.44
C GLY A 184 3.06 -4.53 7.62
N ALA A 185 1.85 -4.81 7.12
CA ALA A 185 1.05 -3.78 6.45
C ALA A 185 0.49 -2.79 7.50
N PRO A 186 0.77 -1.48 7.39
CA PRO A 186 0.33 -0.48 8.37
C PRO A 186 -1.16 -0.17 8.20
N LEU A 187 -2.02 -1.06 8.68
CA LEU A 187 -3.47 -0.83 8.71
C LEU A 187 -3.82 0.31 9.66
N ARG A 188 -4.77 1.16 9.26
CA ARG A 188 -5.27 2.25 10.13
C ARG A 188 -5.88 1.74 11.44
N SER A 189 -6.51 0.57 11.40
CA SER A 189 -7.10 -0.12 12.55
C SER A 189 -7.39 -1.57 12.16
N ALA A 190 -7.42 -2.47 13.15
CA ALA A 190 -7.93 -3.81 12.98
C ALA A 190 -9.43 -3.80 12.60
N VAL A 191 -9.86 -4.80 11.82
CA VAL A 191 -11.24 -4.99 11.37
C VAL A 191 -11.71 -6.39 11.79
N ALA A 192 -12.87 -6.44 12.44
CA ALA A 192 -13.53 -7.71 12.76
C ALA A 192 -14.93 -7.77 12.16
N GLY A 193 -15.38 -9.00 11.88
CA GLY A 193 -16.71 -9.30 11.37
C GLY A 193 -17.53 -10.18 12.31
N ALA A 194 -18.80 -9.84 12.47
CA ALA A 194 -19.78 -10.68 13.16
C ALA A 194 -20.94 -11.01 12.21
N ALA A 195 -21.43 -12.24 12.30
CA ALA A 195 -22.61 -12.68 11.58
C ALA A 195 -23.76 -12.81 12.55
N MET A 196 -24.92 -12.36 12.12
CA MET A 196 -26.05 -12.16 13.00
C MET A 196 -27.31 -12.67 12.30
N GLY A 197 -28.28 -13.13 13.07
CA GLY A 197 -29.52 -13.66 12.55
C GLY A 197 -30.74 -13.09 13.25
N LEU A 198 -31.88 -13.17 12.58
CA LEU A 198 -33.19 -12.86 13.14
C LEU A 198 -34.11 -14.05 12.90
N VAL A 199 -34.84 -14.45 13.93
CA VAL A 199 -36.03 -15.30 13.79
C VAL A 199 -37.23 -14.51 14.31
N LYS A 200 -38.30 -14.45 13.53
CA LYS A 200 -39.50 -13.67 13.81
C LYS A 200 -40.76 -14.45 13.45
N GLU A 201 -41.75 -14.42 14.34
CA GLU A 201 -43.08 -14.97 14.11
C GLU A 201 -44.12 -14.02 14.71
N ALA A 202 -44.97 -13.45 13.85
CA ALA A 202 -45.84 -12.32 14.20
C ALA A 202 -45.03 -11.19 14.89
N ASP A 203 -45.35 -10.87 16.14
CA ASP A 203 -44.68 -9.83 16.93
C ASP A 203 -43.50 -10.35 17.78
N ASN A 204 -43.35 -11.67 17.92
CA ASN A 204 -42.25 -12.26 18.69
C ASN A 204 -41.01 -12.44 17.81
N TYR A 205 -39.86 -11.96 18.28
CA TYR A 205 -38.60 -12.12 17.57
C TYR A 205 -37.41 -12.39 18.51
N VAL A 206 -36.33 -12.94 17.95
CA VAL A 206 -35.04 -13.11 18.61
C VAL A 206 -33.91 -12.73 17.64
N ILE A 207 -32.96 -11.95 18.14
CA ILE A 207 -31.74 -11.58 17.42
C ILE A 207 -30.60 -12.46 17.95
N LEU A 208 -29.94 -13.16 17.03
CA LEU A 208 -28.88 -14.12 17.34
C LEU A 208 -27.53 -13.55 16.96
N THR A 209 -26.60 -13.56 17.90
CA THR A 209 -25.19 -13.25 17.69
C THR A 209 -24.43 -14.49 17.24
N ASP A 210 -23.60 -14.34 16.22
CA ASP A 210 -22.69 -15.36 15.73
C ASP A 210 -23.42 -16.66 15.39
N ILE A 211 -24.23 -16.55 14.35
CA ILE A 211 -25.12 -17.62 13.91
C ILE A 211 -24.35 -18.83 13.38
N ALA A 212 -24.83 -20.01 13.74
CA ALA A 212 -24.43 -21.27 13.14
C ALA A 212 -25.11 -21.49 11.78
N GLY A 213 -24.59 -22.40 10.95
CA GLY A 213 -25.19 -22.69 9.64
C GLY A 213 -26.66 -23.14 9.74
N VAL A 214 -26.99 -23.87 10.81
CA VAL A 214 -28.37 -24.32 11.10
C VAL A 214 -29.29 -23.12 11.44
N GLU A 215 -28.77 -22.13 12.16
CA GLU A 215 -29.54 -20.94 12.55
C GLU A 215 -29.79 -19.99 11.38
N ASP A 216 -28.84 -19.91 10.43
CA ASP A 216 -29.03 -19.21 9.15
C ASP A 216 -30.11 -19.89 8.30
N HIS A 217 -30.05 -21.22 8.19
CA HIS A 217 -31.02 -21.99 7.40
C HIS A 217 -32.47 -21.80 7.87
N TYR A 218 -32.69 -21.76 9.18
CA TYR A 218 -34.03 -21.57 9.78
C TYR A 218 -34.40 -20.11 10.10
N GLY A 219 -33.43 -19.19 9.96
CA GLY A 219 -33.60 -17.77 10.22
C GLY A 219 -34.28 -17.02 9.08
N ASP A 220 -34.89 -15.89 9.44
CA ASP A 220 -35.67 -15.02 8.55
C ASP A 220 -34.85 -13.85 7.99
N MET A 221 -33.72 -13.55 8.61
CA MET A 221 -32.73 -12.61 8.09
C MET A 221 -31.35 -13.08 8.56
N ASP A 222 -30.38 -13.05 7.64
CA ASP A 222 -28.97 -13.07 7.98
C ASP A 222 -28.35 -11.73 7.65
N PHE A 223 -27.59 -11.17 8.60
CA PHE A 223 -26.87 -9.94 8.37
C PHE A 223 -25.44 -10.04 8.88
N LYS A 224 -24.52 -9.55 8.07
CA LYS A 224 -23.08 -9.62 8.31
C LYS A 224 -22.57 -8.20 8.44
N VAL A 225 -21.92 -7.92 9.57
CA VAL A 225 -21.40 -6.58 9.90
C VAL A 225 -19.92 -6.69 10.15
N ALA A 226 -19.13 -5.92 9.41
CA ALA A 226 -17.70 -5.79 9.60
C ALA A 226 -17.29 -4.35 9.86
N GLY A 227 -16.24 -4.15 10.65
CA GLY A 227 -15.76 -2.82 10.94
C GLY A 227 -14.70 -2.75 12.03
N THR A 228 -14.37 -1.52 12.39
CA THR A 228 -13.40 -1.18 13.42
C THR A 228 -14.12 -0.87 14.74
N ARG A 229 -13.36 -0.40 15.73
CA ARG A 229 -13.92 0.18 16.97
C ARG A 229 -14.73 1.45 16.71
N GLU A 230 -14.35 2.22 15.69
CA GLU A 230 -14.91 3.52 15.36
C GLU A 230 -16.12 3.44 14.43
N GLY A 231 -16.16 2.48 13.51
CA GLY A 231 -17.20 2.45 12.47
C GLY A 231 -17.39 1.11 11.80
N ILE A 232 -18.36 1.06 10.89
CA ILE A 232 -18.65 -0.09 10.03
C ILE A 232 -17.91 0.13 8.70
N THR A 233 -17.25 -0.91 8.19
CA THR A 233 -16.57 -0.89 6.89
C THR A 233 -17.36 -1.62 5.81
N ALA A 234 -18.09 -2.67 6.20
CA ALA A 234 -19.00 -3.37 5.30
C ALA A 234 -20.24 -3.88 6.05
N LEU A 235 -21.36 -3.89 5.34
CA LEU A 235 -22.64 -4.43 5.78
C LEU A 235 -23.24 -5.22 4.61
N GLN A 236 -23.65 -6.46 4.88
CA GLN A 236 -24.45 -7.27 3.96
C GLN A 236 -25.68 -7.77 4.71
N MET A 237 -26.84 -7.71 4.06
CA MET A 237 -28.11 -8.16 4.63
C MET A 237 -28.89 -8.95 3.59
N ASP A 238 -29.34 -10.13 3.98
CA ASP A 238 -30.23 -10.98 3.20
C ASP A 238 -31.49 -11.22 4.04
N ILE A 239 -32.61 -10.65 3.58
CA ILE A 239 -33.89 -10.65 4.29
C ILE A 239 -34.85 -11.58 3.54
N LYS A 240 -35.44 -12.54 4.26
CA LYS A 240 -36.37 -13.54 3.69
C LYS A 240 -37.85 -13.24 3.98
N ILE A 241 -38.14 -12.27 4.84
CA ILE A 241 -39.50 -11.90 5.27
C ILE A 241 -39.76 -10.40 5.20
N ASP A 242 -41.02 -10.02 5.12
CA ASP A 242 -41.45 -8.64 5.29
C ASP A 242 -41.57 -8.26 6.79
N GLY A 243 -41.63 -6.95 7.06
CA GLY A 243 -41.98 -6.45 8.39
C GLY A 243 -40.82 -6.36 9.39
N ILE A 244 -39.60 -6.11 8.92
CA ILE A 244 -38.47 -5.74 9.78
C ILE A 244 -38.55 -4.23 10.06
N SER A 245 -38.84 -3.87 11.30
CA SER A 245 -38.92 -2.47 11.71
C SER A 245 -37.53 -1.86 11.91
N LYS A 246 -37.43 -0.53 11.82
CA LYS A 246 -36.21 0.20 12.14
C LYS A 246 -35.69 -0.14 13.56
N ALA A 247 -36.59 -0.27 14.53
CA ALA A 247 -36.22 -0.60 15.90
C ALA A 247 -35.52 -1.97 16.01
N ILE A 248 -35.98 -2.97 15.23
CA ILE A 248 -35.33 -4.28 15.17
C ILE A 248 -33.92 -4.14 14.59
N MET A 249 -33.75 -3.36 13.52
CA MET A 249 -32.43 -3.12 12.92
C MET A 249 -31.48 -2.37 13.88
N ASP A 250 -31.96 -1.36 14.59
CA ASP A 250 -31.16 -0.60 15.57
C ASP A 250 -30.65 -1.53 16.69
N GLN A 251 -31.53 -2.40 17.22
CA GLN A 251 -31.15 -3.41 18.20
C GLN A 251 -30.14 -4.41 17.63
N ALA A 252 -30.36 -4.86 16.40
CA ALA A 252 -29.51 -5.84 15.74
C ALA A 252 -28.09 -5.29 15.50
N LEU A 253 -27.97 -4.05 15.04
CA LEU A 253 -26.70 -3.36 14.85
C LEU A 253 -25.98 -3.07 16.17
N ALA A 254 -26.71 -2.73 17.23
CA ALA A 254 -26.14 -2.56 18.57
C ALA A 254 -25.54 -3.87 19.10
N GLN A 255 -26.28 -4.98 19.01
CA GLN A 255 -25.81 -6.31 19.40
C GLN A 255 -24.62 -6.78 18.53
N ALA A 256 -24.63 -6.46 17.23
CA ALA A 256 -23.52 -6.74 16.32
C ALA A 256 -22.27 -5.92 16.67
N ARG A 257 -22.44 -4.67 17.12
CA ARG A 257 -21.33 -3.84 17.60
C ARG A 257 -20.68 -4.47 18.83
N GLU A 258 -21.46 -4.91 19.81
CA GLU A 258 -20.94 -5.58 21.01
C GLU A 258 -20.13 -6.84 20.65
N ALA A 259 -20.67 -7.69 19.78
CA ALA A 259 -19.99 -8.88 19.29
C ALA A 259 -18.68 -8.53 18.57
N ARG A 260 -18.70 -7.49 17.72
CA ARG A 260 -17.51 -7.03 17.02
C ARG A 260 -16.42 -6.54 17.98
N MET A 261 -16.78 -5.82 19.04
CA MET A 261 -15.79 -5.37 20.05
C MET A 261 -15.16 -6.56 20.76
N GLN A 262 -15.95 -7.56 21.17
CA GLN A 262 -15.41 -8.76 21.81
C GLN A 262 -14.44 -9.53 20.91
N ILE A 263 -14.72 -9.62 19.60
CA ILE A 263 -13.81 -10.26 18.64
C ILE A 263 -12.53 -9.43 18.48
N LEU A 264 -12.64 -8.10 18.38
CA LEU A 264 -11.48 -7.20 18.32
C LEU A 264 -10.61 -7.30 19.57
N ASP A 265 -11.21 -7.40 20.75
CA ASP A 265 -10.47 -7.57 22.00
C ASP A 265 -9.62 -8.85 21.97
N VAL A 266 -10.17 -9.97 21.49
CA VAL A 266 -9.40 -11.22 21.32
C VAL A 266 -8.30 -11.07 20.27
N MET A 267 -8.58 -10.42 19.13
CA MET A 267 -7.58 -10.16 18.10
C MET A 267 -6.41 -9.31 18.64
N ASP A 268 -6.72 -8.26 19.41
CA ASP A 268 -5.72 -7.36 19.99
C ASP A 268 -4.80 -8.08 20.99
N THR A 269 -5.29 -9.12 21.69
CA THR A 269 -4.42 -9.96 22.54
C THR A 269 -3.39 -10.75 21.74
N THR A 270 -3.65 -11.01 20.45
CA THR A 270 -2.74 -11.74 19.57
C THR A 270 -1.77 -10.80 18.86
N ILE A 271 -2.29 -9.74 18.25
CA ILE A 271 -1.50 -8.69 17.59
C ILE A 271 -2.27 -7.37 17.60
N ALA A 272 -1.87 -6.44 18.47
CA ALA A 272 -2.54 -5.15 18.62
C ALA A 272 -2.19 -4.13 17.51
N LYS A 273 -1.03 -4.28 16.86
CA LYS A 273 -0.53 -3.40 15.81
C LYS A 273 0.25 -4.20 14.79
N ALA A 274 0.32 -3.69 13.55
CA ALA A 274 1.16 -4.26 12.52
C ALA A 274 2.61 -4.42 12.99
N ARG A 275 3.29 -5.47 12.51
CA ARG A 275 4.72 -5.66 12.77
C ARG A 275 5.50 -4.47 12.21
N PRO A 276 6.56 -4.01 12.91
CA PRO A 276 7.34 -2.86 12.46
C PRO A 276 8.15 -3.15 11.19
N ASN A 277 8.50 -4.42 10.96
CA ASN A 277 9.28 -4.86 9.82
C ASN A 277 8.48 -5.86 9.00
N ILE A 278 8.60 -5.75 7.68
CA ILE A 278 8.06 -6.70 6.72
C ILE A 278 8.91 -7.99 6.75
N SER A 279 8.31 -9.13 6.41
CA SER A 279 8.99 -10.43 6.28
C SER A 279 10.27 -10.35 5.41
N SER A 280 11.31 -11.08 5.81
CA SER A 280 12.58 -11.18 5.06
C SER A 280 12.42 -11.84 3.69
N PHE A 281 11.33 -12.57 3.47
CA PHE A 281 11.03 -13.22 2.19
C PHE A 281 10.24 -12.32 1.25
N ALA A 282 9.70 -11.21 1.76
CA ALA A 282 9.02 -10.23 0.92
C ALA A 282 10.04 -9.34 0.20
N PRO A 283 9.70 -8.87 -1.02
CA PRO A 283 10.52 -7.85 -1.67
C PRO A 283 10.53 -6.59 -0.81
N ARG A 284 11.70 -6.00 -0.55
CA ARG A 284 11.81 -4.65 0.00
C ARG A 284 11.74 -3.66 -1.14
N ILE A 285 10.83 -2.69 -1.01
CA ILE A 285 10.65 -1.63 -2.01
C ILE A 285 11.27 -0.36 -1.44
N PHE A 286 12.24 0.18 -2.15
CA PHE A 286 12.85 1.46 -1.86
C PHE A 286 12.34 2.47 -2.87
N THR A 287 11.64 3.48 -2.38
CA THR A 287 11.14 4.58 -3.22
C THR A 287 12.11 5.75 -3.13
N ILE A 288 12.63 6.19 -4.28
CA ILE A 288 13.38 7.43 -4.41
C ILE A 288 12.63 8.39 -5.33
N ARG A 289 12.84 9.69 -5.15
CA ARG A 289 12.23 10.72 -5.99
C ARG A 289 13.31 11.49 -6.74
N ILE A 290 13.12 11.61 -8.04
CA ILE A 290 14.03 12.31 -8.95
C ILE A 290 13.28 13.46 -9.66
N ASN A 291 14.03 14.38 -10.26
CA ASN A 291 13.45 15.43 -11.09
C ASN A 291 12.86 14.83 -12.38
N LYS A 292 11.70 15.34 -12.81
CA LYS A 292 10.95 14.80 -13.97
C LYS A 292 11.76 14.83 -15.26
N ASP A 293 12.62 15.82 -15.43
CA ASP A 293 13.46 15.96 -16.62
C ASP A 293 14.51 14.83 -16.73
N LYS A 294 14.89 14.24 -15.59
CA LYS A 294 15.90 13.18 -15.48
C LYS A 294 15.33 11.76 -15.67
N ILE A 295 14.01 11.60 -15.73
CA ILE A 295 13.36 10.31 -16.00
C ILE A 295 13.88 9.70 -17.31
N ARG A 296 14.08 10.54 -18.34
CA ARG A 296 14.58 10.10 -19.65
C ARG A 296 16.00 9.53 -19.59
N GLU A 297 16.85 10.07 -18.72
CA GLU A 297 18.24 9.64 -18.54
C GLU A 297 18.29 8.26 -17.83
N VAL A 298 17.44 8.05 -16.83
CA VAL A 298 17.35 6.77 -16.10
C VAL A 298 16.80 5.66 -16.99
N ILE A 299 15.77 5.93 -17.79
CA ILE A 299 15.20 4.93 -18.72
C ILE A 299 16.18 4.67 -19.88
N GLY A 300 16.78 5.73 -20.41
CA GLY A 300 17.64 5.70 -21.59
C GLY A 300 16.89 5.39 -22.90
N PRO A 301 17.58 5.44 -24.05
CA PRO A 301 16.95 5.22 -25.35
C PRO A 301 16.36 3.80 -25.47
N GLY A 302 15.04 3.71 -25.59
CA GLY A 302 14.29 2.44 -25.69
C GLY A 302 14.33 1.58 -24.42
N GLY A 303 14.57 2.19 -23.24
CA GLY A 303 14.64 1.46 -21.97
C GLY A 303 15.94 0.67 -21.76
N LYS A 304 16.98 0.90 -22.57
CA LYS A 304 18.24 0.15 -22.47
C LYS A 304 18.97 0.37 -21.15
N MET A 305 18.94 1.59 -20.61
CA MET A 305 19.68 1.92 -19.39
C MET A 305 19.05 1.24 -18.18
N ILE A 306 17.73 1.40 -18.01
CA ILE A 306 17.00 0.75 -16.91
C ILE A 306 17.08 -0.78 -16.99
N ARG A 307 17.01 -1.38 -18.20
CA ARG A 307 17.22 -2.83 -18.38
C ARG A 307 18.62 -3.28 -17.98
N SER A 308 19.65 -2.50 -18.29
CA SER A 308 21.04 -2.78 -17.87
C SER A 308 21.19 -2.73 -16.34
N ILE A 309 20.54 -1.77 -15.67
CA ILE A 309 20.54 -1.69 -14.20
C ILE A 309 19.83 -2.91 -13.59
N ILE A 310 18.66 -3.28 -14.13
CA ILE A 310 17.90 -4.47 -13.71
C ILE A 310 18.74 -5.74 -13.90
N GLU A 311 19.40 -5.91 -15.03
CA GLU A 311 20.23 -7.10 -15.32
C GLU A 311 21.45 -7.20 -14.41
N ARG A 312 22.12 -6.07 -14.12
CA ARG A 312 23.31 -6.02 -13.24
C ARG A 312 22.98 -6.24 -11.77
N THR A 313 21.82 -5.75 -11.32
CA THR A 313 21.46 -5.75 -9.89
C THR A 313 20.47 -6.86 -9.53
N GLY A 314 19.77 -7.44 -10.51
CA GLY A 314 18.68 -8.38 -10.28
C GLY A 314 17.45 -7.77 -9.60
N CYS A 315 17.41 -6.43 -9.46
CA CYS A 315 16.30 -5.71 -8.85
C CYS A 315 15.19 -5.45 -9.87
N LYS A 316 13.93 -5.40 -9.42
CA LYS A 316 12.85 -4.86 -10.24
C LYS A 316 12.79 -3.35 -10.01
N ILE A 317 12.75 -2.57 -11.09
CA ILE A 317 12.75 -1.11 -11.02
C ILE A 317 11.56 -0.61 -11.82
N ASP A 318 10.71 0.15 -11.16
CA ASP A 318 9.54 0.78 -11.75
C ASP A 318 9.67 2.29 -11.66
N VAL A 319 9.33 2.99 -12.73
CA VAL A 319 9.54 4.44 -12.87
C VAL A 319 8.23 5.10 -13.23
N GLU A 320 7.74 5.95 -12.34
CA GLU A 320 6.52 6.72 -12.49
C GLU A 320 6.77 8.05 -13.21
N ASP A 321 5.78 8.52 -13.97
CA ASP A 321 5.82 9.79 -14.70
C ASP A 321 5.94 11.03 -13.78
N ASP A 322 5.68 10.87 -12.48
CA ASP A 322 5.80 11.93 -11.49
C ASP A 322 7.22 12.08 -10.90
N GLY A 323 8.14 11.20 -11.30
CA GLY A 323 9.54 11.17 -10.84
C GLY A 323 9.79 10.21 -9.68
N ARG A 324 8.82 9.39 -9.26
CA ARG A 324 9.05 8.31 -8.30
C ARG A 324 9.66 7.09 -8.97
N ILE A 325 10.66 6.50 -8.32
CA ILE A 325 11.28 5.26 -8.75
C ILE A 325 11.17 4.26 -7.60
N ASN A 326 10.48 3.15 -7.84
CA ASN A 326 10.30 2.05 -6.90
C ASN A 326 11.29 0.92 -7.25
N ILE A 327 12.23 0.65 -6.34
CA ILE A 327 13.27 -0.37 -6.52
C ILE A 327 12.95 -1.52 -5.57
N ALA A 328 12.55 -2.67 -6.13
CA ALA A 328 12.17 -3.84 -5.38
C ALA A 328 13.24 -4.95 -5.46
N SER A 329 13.65 -5.47 -4.31
CA SER A 329 14.59 -6.59 -4.21
C SER A 329 14.36 -7.39 -2.92
N VAL A 330 14.61 -8.69 -2.96
CA VAL A 330 14.65 -9.54 -1.75
C VAL A 330 15.96 -9.31 -0.98
N ASP A 331 17.04 -8.98 -1.69
CA ASP A 331 18.34 -8.64 -1.10
C ASP A 331 18.51 -7.12 -1.01
N GLU A 332 18.78 -6.63 0.20
CA GLU A 332 19.02 -5.22 0.49
C GLU A 332 20.30 -4.71 -0.18
N SER A 333 21.33 -5.55 -0.31
CA SER A 333 22.59 -5.14 -0.92
C SER A 333 22.44 -4.80 -2.41
N SER A 334 21.64 -5.60 -3.12
CA SER A 334 21.31 -5.36 -4.53
C SER A 334 20.49 -4.09 -4.72
N ALA A 335 19.52 -3.81 -3.83
CA ALA A 335 18.71 -2.60 -3.91
C ALA A 335 19.56 -1.34 -3.68
N LEU A 336 20.48 -1.36 -2.71
CA LEU A 336 21.37 -0.23 -2.45
C LEU A 336 22.27 0.08 -3.65
N LYS A 337 22.79 -0.94 -4.34
CA LYS A 337 23.56 -0.76 -5.58
C LYS A 337 22.72 -0.14 -6.69
N ALA A 338 21.47 -0.57 -6.86
CA ALA A 338 20.56 0.03 -7.84
C ALA A 338 20.27 1.50 -7.52
N ILE A 339 20.04 1.82 -6.24
CA ILE A 339 19.85 3.20 -5.77
C ILE A 339 21.09 4.05 -6.05
N GLU A 340 22.29 3.52 -5.78
CA GLU A 340 23.56 4.23 -6.01
C GLU A 340 23.75 4.54 -7.51
N ILE A 341 23.55 3.55 -8.38
CA ILE A 341 23.63 3.75 -9.84
C ILE A 341 22.62 4.81 -10.31
N ILE A 342 21.38 4.76 -9.82
CA ILE A 342 20.37 5.75 -10.21
C ILE A 342 20.73 7.14 -9.68
N LYS A 343 21.26 7.25 -8.45
CA LYS A 343 21.74 8.51 -7.87
C LYS A 343 22.93 9.07 -8.66
N GLU A 344 23.83 8.24 -9.15
CA GLU A 344 24.94 8.69 -10.01
C GLU A 344 24.44 9.25 -11.34
N ILE A 345 23.47 8.58 -11.97
CA ILE A 345 22.86 9.04 -13.23
C ILE A 345 22.07 10.33 -13.04
N THR A 346 21.37 10.46 -11.91
CA THR A 346 20.52 11.62 -11.59
C THR A 346 21.23 12.68 -10.75
N ALA A 347 22.53 12.52 -10.52
CA ALA A 347 23.31 13.48 -9.77
C ALA A 347 23.33 14.82 -10.51
N GLU A 348 22.99 15.88 -9.81
CA GLU A 348 23.10 17.25 -10.32
C GLU A 348 24.35 17.93 -9.77
N ALA A 349 24.89 18.83 -10.57
CA ALA A 349 25.97 19.72 -10.15
C ALA A 349 25.39 20.80 -9.21
N GLU A 350 25.61 20.65 -7.90
CA GLU A 350 25.21 21.66 -6.92
C GLU A 350 26.18 22.86 -6.97
N VAL A 351 25.63 24.07 -7.09
CA VAL A 351 26.41 25.31 -7.01
C VAL A 351 27.18 25.35 -5.70
N GLY A 352 28.51 25.47 -5.78
CA GLY A 352 29.41 25.52 -4.65
C GLY A 352 30.02 24.18 -4.22
N LYS A 353 29.60 23.04 -4.77
CA LYS A 353 30.31 21.76 -4.54
C LYS A 353 31.56 21.65 -5.41
N THR A 354 32.59 21.01 -4.85
CA THR A 354 33.83 20.67 -5.55
C THR A 354 33.72 19.23 -6.04
N TYR A 355 34.03 19.02 -7.31
CA TYR A 355 33.99 17.72 -7.96
C TYR A 355 35.33 17.42 -8.63
N LEU A 356 35.68 16.14 -8.72
CA LEU A 356 36.82 15.66 -9.50
C LEU A 356 36.31 15.37 -10.92
N GLY A 357 36.66 16.23 -11.88
CA GLY A 357 36.17 16.12 -13.25
C GLY A 357 37.30 15.85 -14.24
N LYS A 358 36.98 15.13 -15.31
CA LYS A 358 37.93 14.79 -16.38
C LYS A 358 37.80 15.74 -17.55
N VAL A 359 38.92 16.28 -18.03
CA VAL A 359 38.93 17.17 -19.20
C VAL A 359 38.57 16.37 -20.45
N THR A 360 37.41 16.65 -21.08
CA THR A 360 36.97 15.97 -22.29
C THR A 360 37.53 16.61 -23.55
N ARG A 361 37.51 17.95 -23.63
CA ARG A 361 38.01 18.71 -24.77
C ARG A 361 38.51 20.09 -24.37
N ILE A 362 39.54 20.57 -25.05
CA ILE A 362 40.09 21.91 -24.83
C ILE A 362 39.70 22.84 -26.00
N ALA A 363 39.25 24.05 -25.68
CA ALA A 363 38.94 25.12 -26.63
C ALA A 363 39.77 26.37 -26.34
N ASN A 364 39.85 27.30 -27.29
CA ASN A 364 40.66 28.51 -27.15
C ASN A 364 40.19 29.46 -26.02
N PHE A 365 38.95 29.31 -25.56
CA PHE A 365 38.32 30.13 -24.52
C PHE A 365 38.14 29.40 -23.17
N GLY A 366 38.51 28.12 -23.09
CA GLY A 366 38.32 27.32 -21.89
C GLY A 366 38.42 25.82 -22.14
N ALA A 367 38.15 25.01 -21.12
CA ALA A 367 38.08 23.56 -21.24
C ALA A 367 36.72 23.04 -20.82
N PHE A 368 36.28 21.96 -21.47
CA PHE A 368 35.11 21.22 -21.05
C PHE A 368 35.56 20.10 -20.14
N VAL A 369 34.94 20.04 -18.96
CA VAL A 369 35.27 19.10 -17.92
C VAL A 369 34.02 18.31 -17.61
N GLU A 370 34.08 17.00 -17.78
CA GLU A 370 33.01 16.10 -17.37
C GLU A 370 33.10 15.90 -15.86
N ILE A 371 32.04 16.29 -15.16
CA ILE A 371 31.98 16.31 -13.69
C ILE A 371 31.24 15.09 -13.16
N LEU A 372 30.18 14.71 -13.88
CA LEU A 372 29.30 13.58 -13.63
C LEU A 372 29.03 12.91 -14.99
N PRO A 373 28.67 11.61 -15.03
CA PRO A 373 28.48 10.89 -16.28
C PRO A 373 27.46 11.60 -17.20
N GLY A 374 27.93 12.13 -18.34
CA GLY A 374 27.08 12.86 -19.28
C GLY A 374 26.83 14.35 -18.96
N LEU A 375 27.45 14.91 -17.92
CA LEU A 375 27.33 16.31 -17.51
C LEU A 375 28.67 17.04 -17.67
N GLU A 376 28.77 17.88 -18.71
CA GLU A 376 29.94 18.71 -19.00
C GLU A 376 29.76 20.13 -18.48
N GLY A 377 30.75 20.63 -17.74
CA GLY A 377 30.86 22.04 -17.37
C GLY A 377 31.93 22.76 -18.18
N LEU A 378 31.72 24.05 -18.44
CA LEU A 378 32.70 24.93 -19.06
C LEU A 378 33.58 25.58 -17.99
N LEU A 379 34.87 25.26 -18.03
CA LEU A 379 35.91 25.94 -17.28
C LEU A 379 36.50 27.05 -18.15
N HIS A 380 36.12 28.30 -17.89
CA HIS A 380 36.60 29.44 -18.66
C HIS A 380 38.09 29.73 -18.39
N ILE A 381 38.84 30.20 -19.38
CA ILE A 381 40.29 30.49 -19.24
C ILE A 381 40.62 31.44 -18.07
N SER A 382 39.70 32.36 -17.74
CA SER A 382 39.86 33.30 -16.62
C SER A 382 39.67 32.67 -15.23
N GLU A 383 39.10 31.47 -15.16
CA GLU A 383 38.80 30.72 -13.93
C GLU A 383 39.72 29.50 -13.73
N LEU A 384 40.73 29.37 -14.60
CA LEU A 384 41.68 28.25 -14.64
C LEU A 384 42.75 28.34 -13.54
N ALA A 385 43.31 29.53 -13.31
CA ALA A 385 44.39 29.78 -12.37
C ALA A 385 44.33 31.21 -11.80
N GLU A 386 45.10 31.48 -10.74
CA GLU A 386 45.18 32.82 -10.14
C GLU A 386 46.00 33.81 -10.98
N HIS A 387 46.94 33.31 -11.80
CA HIS A 387 47.74 34.08 -12.75
C HIS A 387 47.08 34.15 -14.13
N ARG A 388 47.50 35.12 -14.95
CA ARG A 388 46.97 35.32 -16.31
C ARG A 388 47.53 34.25 -17.25
N VAL A 389 46.71 33.24 -17.53
CA VAL A 389 47.01 32.17 -18.49
C VAL A 389 46.87 32.69 -19.92
N LYS A 390 47.87 32.43 -20.78
CA LYS A 390 47.84 32.83 -22.20
C LYS A 390 47.16 31.79 -23.06
N GLU A 391 47.40 30.49 -22.83
CA GLU A 391 46.74 29.39 -23.52
C GLU A 391 46.30 28.31 -22.53
N VAL A 392 45.10 27.75 -22.75
CA VAL A 392 44.52 26.71 -21.88
C VAL A 392 45.38 25.43 -21.86
N LYS A 393 46.09 25.15 -22.95
CA LYS A 393 46.98 24.00 -23.12
C LYS A 393 48.22 24.02 -22.21
N ASP A 394 48.57 25.17 -21.66
CA ASP A 394 49.75 25.29 -20.79
C ASP A 394 49.52 24.71 -19.39
N GLU A 395 48.25 24.55 -18.98
CA GLU A 395 47.86 24.26 -17.59
C GLU A 395 47.05 22.97 -17.44
N ILE A 396 46.44 22.46 -18.51
CA ILE A 396 45.62 21.25 -18.51
C ILE A 396 45.74 20.49 -19.83
N ASN A 397 45.79 19.16 -19.73
CA ASN A 397 45.78 18.27 -20.89
C ASN A 397 44.41 17.60 -21.07
N GLU A 398 44.10 17.22 -22.30
CA GLU A 398 42.92 16.39 -22.58
C GLU A 398 43.06 15.04 -21.86
N GLY A 399 42.01 14.66 -21.11
CA GLY A 399 41.98 13.44 -20.31
C GLY A 399 42.51 13.58 -18.88
N GLU A 400 42.99 14.76 -18.47
CA GLU A 400 43.47 15.01 -17.09
C GLU A 400 42.31 15.14 -16.10
N GLU A 401 42.47 14.60 -14.88
CA GLU A 401 41.50 14.74 -13.79
C GLU A 401 41.84 15.96 -12.93
N ILE A 402 40.91 16.91 -12.84
CA ILE A 402 41.10 18.17 -12.12
C ILE A 402 39.94 18.43 -11.14
N LEU A 403 40.27 18.99 -9.97
CA LEU A 403 39.27 19.45 -9.02
C LEU A 403 38.69 20.80 -9.45
N VAL A 404 37.38 20.84 -9.65
CA VAL A 404 36.63 22.01 -10.12
C VAL A 404 35.43 22.28 -9.23
N LYS A 405 35.18 23.55 -8.91
CA LYS A 405 34.00 24.00 -8.15
C LYS A 405 32.97 24.56 -9.11
N VAL A 406 31.71 24.20 -8.91
CA VAL A 406 30.59 24.76 -9.67
C VAL A 406 30.32 26.17 -9.15
N ILE A 407 30.45 27.19 -10.00
CA ILE A 407 30.16 28.59 -9.61
C ILE A 407 28.70 28.95 -9.89
N ASP A 408 28.18 28.48 -11.02
CA ASP A 408 26.91 28.93 -11.54
C ASP A 408 26.32 27.86 -12.45
N VAL A 409 24.99 27.68 -12.38
CA VAL A 409 24.24 26.72 -13.19
C VAL A 409 23.09 27.48 -13.84
N ASP A 410 23.17 27.66 -15.15
CA ASP A 410 22.20 28.41 -15.95
C ASP A 410 21.60 27.46 -17.01
N GLY A 411 20.51 26.77 -16.62
CA GLY A 411 19.92 25.69 -17.42
C GLY A 411 20.90 24.54 -17.64
N ASP A 412 21.17 24.19 -18.90
CA ASP A 412 22.15 23.15 -19.29
C ASP A 412 23.62 23.61 -19.22
N ARG A 413 23.90 24.89 -18.91
CA ARG A 413 25.26 25.43 -18.91
C ARG A 413 25.80 25.56 -17.48
N ILE A 414 26.78 24.71 -17.16
CA ILE A 414 27.45 24.71 -15.86
C ILE A 414 28.79 25.46 -16.00
N ARG A 415 28.98 26.50 -15.18
CA ARG A 415 30.26 27.23 -15.10
C ARG A 415 31.11 26.66 -13.99
N LEU A 416 32.33 26.27 -14.34
CA LEU A 416 33.31 25.71 -13.43
C LEU A 416 34.42 26.70 -13.14
N SER A 417 35.00 26.60 -11.95
CA SER A 417 36.21 27.30 -11.58
C SER A 417 37.16 26.44 -10.77
N ARG A 418 38.42 26.45 -11.21
CA ARG A 418 39.56 25.87 -10.51
C ARG A 418 40.16 26.90 -9.54
N LYS A 419 40.05 28.20 -9.86
CA LYS A 419 40.47 29.31 -8.99
C LYS A 419 39.73 29.34 -7.65
N ALA A 420 38.44 29.01 -7.64
CA ALA A 420 37.66 28.92 -6.41
C ALA A 420 38.15 27.79 -5.48
N VAL A 421 38.55 26.64 -6.04
CA VAL A 421 39.13 25.51 -5.29
C VAL A 421 40.51 25.86 -4.72
N LEU A 422 41.34 26.54 -5.52
CA LEU A 422 42.67 27.01 -5.10
C LEU A 422 42.57 28.06 -3.99
N ARG A 423 41.60 28.97 -4.07
CA ARG A 423 41.29 29.94 -3.00
C ARG A 423 40.81 29.27 -1.72
N ASP A 424 39.88 28.32 -1.81
CA ASP A 424 39.35 27.63 -0.62
C ASP A 424 40.45 26.82 0.09
N LYS A 425 41.27 26.08 -0.67
CA LYS A 425 42.45 25.37 -0.11
C LYS A 425 43.47 26.31 0.52
N ARG A 426 43.60 27.55 0.02
CA ARG A 426 44.52 28.56 0.56
C ARG A 426 43.98 29.26 1.81
N ILE A 427 42.66 29.44 1.90
CA ILE A 427 41.97 29.94 3.09
C ILE A 427 42.03 28.89 4.21
N GLU A 428 41.84 27.60 3.90
CA GLU A 428 42.03 26.51 4.88
C GLU A 428 43.50 26.35 5.32
N ALA A 429 44.47 26.67 4.46
CA ALA A 429 45.90 26.63 4.76
C ALA A 429 46.48 27.91 5.40
N GLY A 430 45.69 28.99 5.51
CA GLY A 430 46.09 30.23 6.20
C GLY A 430 47.09 31.14 5.48
N GLU A 431 47.23 31.04 4.15
CA GLU A 431 48.21 31.85 3.39
C GLU A 431 47.60 33.15 2.78
N PRO A 432 48.36 34.28 2.75
CA PRO A 432 47.86 35.55 2.25
C PRO A 432 47.74 35.62 0.72
N ALA A 433 46.80 36.44 0.22
CA ALA A 433 46.50 36.61 -1.20
C ALA A 433 47.64 37.25 -2.01
N PRO A 434 47.78 36.96 -3.33
CA PRO A 434 48.81 37.59 -4.16
C PRO A 434 48.54 39.08 -4.35
N GLN A 435 49.58 39.90 -4.24
CA GLN A 435 49.53 41.34 -4.50
C GLN A 435 49.26 41.63 -5.98
N GLU A 436 48.13 42.30 -6.27
CA GLU A 436 47.91 42.95 -7.56
C GLU A 436 48.89 44.12 -7.73
N VAL A 437 49.76 44.03 -8.73
CA VAL A 437 50.58 45.16 -9.21
C VAL A 437 49.68 46.16 -9.94
N ALA A 438 49.27 47.20 -9.21
CA ALA A 438 48.56 48.35 -9.77
C ALA A 438 49.51 49.21 -10.63
N ALA A 439 49.19 49.34 -11.91
CA ALA A 439 49.87 50.23 -12.84
C ALA A 439 49.55 51.70 -12.57
N ALA A 440 50.57 52.55 -12.70
CA ALA A 440 50.55 53.98 -12.48
C ALA A 440 49.64 54.74 -13.46
N GLY A 441 48.92 55.76 -12.99
CA GLY A 441 48.08 56.61 -13.83
C GLY A 441 47.48 57.83 -13.13
N ASN A 442 48.33 58.84 -12.91
CA ASN A 442 48.07 60.29 -12.93
C ASN A 442 47.00 60.93 -12.00
N ARG A 443 47.48 61.73 -11.04
CA ARG A 443 46.70 62.66 -10.21
C ARG A 443 46.45 63.97 -10.97
N GLY A 444 45.18 64.36 -11.12
CA GLY A 444 44.74 65.70 -11.49
C GLY A 444 43.82 66.26 -10.40
N SER A 445 44.12 67.47 -9.98
CA SER A 445 43.73 68.16 -8.74
C SER A 445 42.32 68.79 -8.73
N VAL A 446 41.66 68.67 -7.57
CA VAL A 446 40.97 69.70 -6.76
C VAL A 446 39.94 70.64 -7.42
N GLY A 447 38.72 70.63 -6.88
CA GLY A 447 37.83 71.80 -6.83
C GLY A 447 36.48 71.53 -6.12
N PRO A 448 35.96 72.39 -5.22
CA PRO A 448 35.16 71.95 -4.07
C PRO A 448 33.71 72.52 -4.00
N ARG A 449 33.00 72.15 -2.90
CA ARG A 449 31.70 72.69 -2.35
C ARG A 449 30.45 71.94 -2.82
N ARG A 450 29.37 71.78 -2.04
CA ARG A 450 28.96 72.02 -0.63
C ARG A 450 27.62 71.23 -0.45
N PRO A 451 27.12 71.03 0.77
CA PRO A 451 25.91 70.23 1.06
C PRO A 451 24.62 71.09 1.05
N PHE A 452 23.47 70.43 1.28
CA PHE A 452 22.06 70.87 1.31
C PHE A 452 21.29 70.52 0.02
N GLY A 453 20.28 69.64 0.08
CA GLY A 453 18.92 69.91 0.59
C GLY A 453 18.01 69.91 -0.65
N GLY A 454 17.11 68.96 -0.87
CA GLY A 454 15.79 68.86 -0.23
C GLY A 454 14.70 68.99 -1.31
N GLY A 455 13.71 68.09 -1.28
CA GLY A 455 12.33 68.35 -1.72
C GLY A 455 11.94 68.17 -3.20
N GLY A 456 10.74 67.62 -3.40
CA GLY A 456 9.98 67.60 -4.67
C GLY A 456 9.61 66.18 -5.12
N HIS A 457 8.57 65.51 -4.63
CA HIS A 457 7.12 65.75 -4.82
C HIS A 457 6.63 65.70 -6.28
N GLY A 458 5.86 64.66 -6.60
CA GLY A 458 4.61 64.84 -7.36
C GLY A 458 4.44 64.07 -8.68
N GLY A 459 3.38 63.24 -8.70
CA GLY A 459 2.59 62.89 -9.88
C GLY A 459 3.07 61.69 -10.69
N ARG A 460 2.23 60.82 -11.28
CA ARG A 460 0.79 60.57 -11.22
C ARG A 460 0.54 59.42 -12.23
N ARG A 461 -0.42 58.52 -11.93
CA ARG A 461 -1.32 57.82 -12.90
C ARG A 461 -0.67 56.75 -13.81
N HIS A 462 -1.31 55.65 -14.22
CA HIS A 462 -2.73 55.31 -14.32
C HIS A 462 -2.91 53.77 -14.48
N HIS A 463 -4.06 53.27 -14.00
CA HIS A 463 -4.91 52.19 -14.56
C HIS A 463 -4.37 50.75 -14.68
N SER A 464 -4.95 49.74 -14.01
CA SER A 464 -6.29 49.09 -14.16
C SER A 464 -5.99 47.65 -14.61
N SER A 465 -6.63 46.56 -14.20
CA SER A 465 -7.89 46.31 -13.49
C SER A 465 -8.03 44.79 -13.32
N ARG A 466 -8.73 44.39 -12.24
CA ARG A 466 -9.69 43.27 -12.15
C ARG A 466 -9.16 41.84 -12.34
N HIS A 467 -9.28 41.03 -11.27
CA HIS A 467 -10.25 39.91 -11.12
C HIS A 467 -10.08 38.82 -12.18
N ARG A 468 -9.78 37.58 -11.83
CA ARG A 468 -10.33 36.75 -10.75
C ARG A 468 -9.27 35.86 -10.13
#